data_AF-A0A3A5TFJ4-F1
#
_entry.id   AF-A0A3A5TFJ4-F1
#
_cell.length_a   1.000
_cell.length_b   1.000
_cell.length_c   1.000
_cell.angle_alpha   90.00
_cell.angle_beta   90.00
_cell.angle_gamma   90.00
#
_symmetry.space_group_name_H-M   'P 1'
#
loop_
_entity.id
_entity.type
_entity.pdbx_description
1 polymer ?
#
loop_
_entity_poly.entity_id
_entity_poly.type
_entity_poly.pdbx_seq_one_letter_code
_entity_poly.pdbx_strand_id
1 'polypeptide(L)'
;MEQEKILSTLSEKLGETSFSPQTLQKYVELNPVAEGSEPDEAYWNKAVNFLKGMQGQYNHDVATRVEDFKKNYKPQPTPPTPPTPPAPPKNDDELEKKLKELEARLDAEDSKKVQADLLKKVTAAMKAKQANDDYVLGKTLQGVTFDTKKTVDELVTEFLPKYDAEYKACRGYGTAPRTSDGSGGTQHNAASRYFERKGKKEGWKKN
;
A
#
# COMPACT_ATOMS: atom_id res chain seq x y z
N MET A 1 -0.55 -27.77 -1.10
CA MET A 1 -1.72 -27.17 -1.77
C MET A 1 -1.76 -25.68 -1.41
N GLU A 2 -2.09 -24.78 -2.33
CA GLU A 2 -2.22 -23.34 -2.03
C GLU A 2 -3.41 -23.08 -1.09
N GLN A 3 -3.26 -22.13 -0.16
CA GLN A 3 -4.26 -21.81 0.87
C GLN A 3 -5.62 -21.42 0.27
N GLU A 4 -5.63 -20.75 -0.88
CA GLU A 4 -6.85 -20.37 -1.60
C GLU A 4 -7.65 -21.60 -2.06
N LYS A 5 -6.95 -22.65 -2.50
CA LYS A 5 -7.59 -23.90 -2.91
C LYS A 5 -8.17 -24.65 -1.70
N ILE A 6 -7.47 -24.63 -0.56
CA ILE A 6 -7.97 -25.21 0.69
C ILE A 6 -9.22 -24.45 1.16
N LEU A 7 -9.23 -23.12 1.08
CA LEU A 7 -10.37 -22.29 1.45
C LEU A 7 -11.60 -22.56 0.57
N SER A 8 -11.39 -22.68 -0.74
CA SER A 8 -12.46 -23.01 -1.70
C SER A 8 -13.09 -24.37 -1.39
N THR A 9 -12.27 -25.41 -1.20
CA THR A 9 -12.75 -26.76 -0.83
C THR A 9 -13.42 -26.78 0.55
N LEU A 10 -12.91 -26.03 1.52
CA LEU A 10 -13.55 -25.90 2.84
C LEU A 10 -14.96 -25.32 2.71
N SER A 11 -15.09 -24.23 1.94
CA SER A 11 -16.35 -23.53 1.74
C SER A 11 -17.37 -24.42 1.04
N GLU A 12 -16.94 -25.18 0.02
CA GLU A 12 -17.78 -26.14 -0.69
C GLU A 12 -18.26 -27.27 0.25
N LYS A 13 -17.37 -27.84 1.06
CA LYS A 13 -17.74 -28.89 2.03
C LYS A 13 -18.61 -28.38 3.18
N LEU A 14 -18.43 -27.13 3.57
CA LEU A 14 -19.23 -26.49 4.62
C LEU A 14 -20.66 -26.20 4.14
N GLY A 15 -20.81 -25.84 2.87
CA GLY A 15 -22.09 -25.48 2.25
C GLY A 15 -22.55 -24.09 2.67
N GLU A 16 -23.86 -23.88 2.74
CA GLU A 16 -24.44 -22.62 3.20
C GLU A 16 -24.02 -22.31 4.64
N THR A 17 -23.25 -21.24 4.81
CA THR A 17 -22.77 -20.79 6.11
C THR A 17 -23.05 -19.32 6.35
N SER A 18 -23.26 -18.96 7.62
CA SER A 18 -23.44 -17.59 8.08
C SER A 18 -22.09 -16.89 8.35
N PHE A 19 -20.97 -17.59 8.20
CA PHE A 19 -19.64 -17.03 8.37
C PHE A 19 -19.15 -16.27 7.14
N SER A 20 -18.40 -15.20 7.38
CA SER A 20 -17.77 -14.44 6.29
C SER A 20 -16.58 -15.20 5.69
N PRO A 21 -16.22 -14.94 4.42
CA PRO A 21 -15.02 -15.51 3.79
C PRO A 21 -13.74 -15.24 4.60
N GLN A 22 -13.63 -14.06 5.22
CA GLN A 22 -12.50 -13.70 6.09
C GLN A 22 -12.39 -14.60 7.32
N THR A 23 -13.53 -15.05 7.88
CA THR A 23 -13.54 -15.96 9.04
C THR A 23 -13.04 -17.34 8.63
N LEU A 24 -13.48 -17.84 7.47
CA LEU A 24 -13.01 -19.12 6.93
C LEU A 24 -11.52 -19.07 6.55
N GLN A 25 -11.07 -17.95 5.99
CA GLN A 25 -9.66 -17.72 5.69
C GLN A 25 -8.79 -17.79 6.95
N LYS A 26 -9.17 -17.06 8.02
CA LYS A 26 -8.48 -17.15 9.31
C LYS A 26 -8.46 -18.55 9.88
N TYR A 27 -9.53 -19.32 9.71
CA TYR A 27 -9.56 -20.72 10.14
C TYR A 27 -8.48 -21.55 9.43
N VAL A 28 -8.35 -21.39 8.10
CA VAL A 28 -7.33 -22.08 7.28
C VAL A 28 -5.91 -21.63 7.66
N GLU A 29 -5.70 -20.34 7.92
CA GLU A 29 -4.40 -19.80 8.37
C GLU A 29 -3.97 -20.37 9.74
N LEU A 30 -4.91 -20.51 10.67
CA LEU A 30 -4.66 -21.03 12.01
C LEU A 30 -4.56 -22.57 12.06
N ASN A 31 -5.03 -23.26 11.02
CA ASN A 31 -4.97 -24.71 10.90
C ASN A 31 -4.24 -25.10 9.60
N PRO A 32 -2.94 -24.78 9.47
CA PRO A 32 -2.20 -25.09 8.27
C PRO A 32 -2.07 -26.60 8.07
N VAL A 33 -2.14 -27.03 6.81
CA VAL A 33 -1.79 -28.40 6.41
C VAL A 33 -0.26 -28.50 6.36
N ALA A 34 0.29 -29.63 6.81
CA ALA A 34 1.73 -29.88 6.78
C ALA A 34 2.30 -29.71 5.36
N GLU A 35 3.50 -29.13 5.27
CA GLU A 35 4.14 -28.79 4.00
C GLU A 35 4.35 -30.07 3.15
N GLY A 36 3.87 -30.04 1.90
CA GLY A 36 3.90 -31.20 1.00
C GLY A 36 2.80 -32.24 1.21
N SER A 37 1.90 -32.06 2.18
CA SER A 37 0.76 -32.94 2.42
C SER A 37 -0.54 -32.36 1.86
N GLU A 38 -1.45 -33.23 1.41
CA GLU A 38 -2.81 -32.83 1.07
C GLU A 38 -3.72 -32.96 2.31
N PRO A 39 -4.67 -32.02 2.50
CA PRO A 39 -5.67 -32.15 3.55
C PRO A 39 -6.50 -33.41 3.33
N ASP A 40 -6.43 -34.32 4.30
CA ASP A 40 -7.17 -35.57 4.32
C ASP A 40 -8.63 -35.36 4.75
N GLU A 41 -9.44 -36.42 4.65
CA GLU A 41 -10.85 -36.36 5.03
C GLU A 41 -11.04 -36.06 6.53
N ALA A 42 -10.09 -36.46 7.38
CA ALA A 42 -10.09 -36.16 8.80
C ALA A 42 -9.93 -34.66 9.07
N TYR A 43 -9.02 -33.98 8.37
CA TYR A 43 -8.86 -32.53 8.42
C TYR A 43 -10.16 -31.82 8.03
N TRP A 44 -10.78 -32.24 6.93
CA TRP A 44 -12.02 -31.65 6.46
C TRP A 44 -13.18 -31.85 7.43
N ASN A 45 -13.35 -33.07 7.95
CA ASN A 45 -14.41 -33.38 8.92
C ASN A 45 -14.22 -32.60 10.22
N LYS A 46 -12.98 -32.46 10.70
CA LYS A 46 -12.69 -31.65 11.89
C LYS A 46 -13.07 -30.18 11.67
N ALA A 47 -12.69 -29.62 10.52
CA ALA A 47 -13.00 -28.24 10.17
C ALA A 47 -14.51 -27.99 10.04
N VAL A 48 -15.20 -28.83 9.27
CA VAL A 48 -16.64 -28.70 9.03
C VAL A 48 -17.42 -28.87 10.33
N ASN A 49 -17.09 -29.86 11.17
CA ASN A 49 -17.79 -30.08 12.43
C ASN A 49 -17.59 -28.93 13.42
N PHE A 50 -16.37 -28.40 13.51
CA PHE A 50 -16.08 -27.24 14.36
C PHE A 50 -16.88 -26.01 13.92
N LEU A 51 -16.85 -25.69 12.63
CA LEU A 51 -17.55 -24.52 12.08
C LEU A 51 -19.07 -24.68 12.20
N LYS A 52 -19.64 -25.85 11.88
CA LYS A 52 -21.08 -26.10 12.06
C LYS A 52 -21.52 -25.99 13.53
N GLY A 53 -20.69 -26.46 14.47
CA GLY A 53 -20.94 -26.28 15.89
C GLY A 53 -21.03 -24.82 16.30
N MET A 54 -20.08 -23.99 15.84
CA MET A 54 -20.12 -22.54 16.09
C MET A 54 -21.34 -21.88 15.42
N GLN A 55 -21.67 -22.28 14.19
CA GLN A 55 -22.79 -21.71 13.45
C GLN A 55 -24.13 -22.02 14.13
N GLY A 56 -24.28 -23.23 14.69
CA GLY A 56 -25.47 -23.61 15.45
C GLY A 56 -25.72 -22.67 16.63
N GLN A 57 -24.68 -22.40 17.42
CA GLN A 57 -24.78 -21.47 18.55
C GLN A 57 -25.08 -20.04 18.09
N TYR A 58 -24.38 -19.57 17.06
CA TYR A 58 -24.60 -18.22 16.53
C TYR A 58 -26.04 -18.03 16.04
N ASN A 59 -26.56 -18.98 15.26
CA ASN A 59 -27.93 -18.94 14.76
C ASN A 59 -28.95 -18.98 15.90
N HIS A 60 -28.69 -19.79 16.93
CA HIS A 60 -29.54 -19.84 18.13
C HIS A 60 -29.58 -18.48 18.83
N ASP A 61 -28.43 -17.87 19.10
CA ASP A 61 -28.36 -16.59 19.82
C ASP A 61 -29.03 -15.46 19.04
N VAL A 62 -28.86 -15.43 17.71
CA VAL A 62 -29.56 -14.49 16.83
C VAL A 62 -31.06 -14.72 16.87
N ALA A 63 -31.52 -15.98 16.80
CA ALA A 63 -32.93 -16.32 16.88
C ALA A 63 -33.54 -15.88 18.23
N THR A 64 -32.86 -16.14 19.35
CA THR A 64 -33.29 -15.69 20.68
C THR A 64 -33.40 -14.16 20.73
N ARG A 65 -32.40 -13.42 20.21
CA ARG A 65 -32.45 -11.96 20.17
C ARG A 65 -33.60 -11.43 19.31
N VAL A 66 -33.88 -12.08 18.17
CA VAL A 66 -35.01 -11.70 17.31
C VAL A 66 -36.34 -12.00 18.00
N GLU A 67 -36.45 -13.12 18.72
CA GLU A 67 -37.64 -13.42 19.53
C GLU A 67 -37.82 -12.43 20.67
N ASP A 68 -36.77 -12.09 21.39
CA ASP A 68 -36.80 -11.10 22.47
C ASP A 68 -37.15 -9.72 21.93
N PHE A 69 -36.64 -9.35 20.76
CA PHE A 69 -37.06 -8.15 20.06
C PHE A 69 -38.56 -8.22 19.74
N LYS A 70 -39.05 -9.29 19.11
CA LYS A 70 -40.48 -9.46 18.80
C LYS A 70 -41.37 -9.37 20.05
N LYS A 71 -40.92 -9.91 21.19
CA LYS A 71 -41.66 -9.89 22.47
C LYS A 71 -41.68 -8.52 23.13
N ASN A 72 -40.55 -7.80 23.07
CA ASN A 72 -40.38 -6.51 23.74
C ASN A 72 -40.69 -5.29 22.84
N TYR A 73 -40.84 -5.52 21.54
CA TYR A 73 -41.22 -4.50 20.59
C TYR A 73 -42.67 -4.09 20.81
N LYS A 74 -42.88 -2.93 21.44
CA LYS A 74 -44.18 -2.27 21.51
C LYS A 74 -44.33 -1.43 20.23
N PRO A 75 -45.19 -1.81 19.28
CA PRO A 75 -45.52 -0.90 18.19
C PRO A 75 -46.11 0.37 18.81
N GLN A 76 -45.59 1.53 18.43
CA GLN A 76 -46.30 2.78 18.70
C GLN A 76 -47.71 2.65 18.09
N PRO A 77 -48.78 3.06 18.79
CA PRO A 77 -50.11 3.06 18.21
C PRO A 77 -50.11 3.93 16.96
N THR A 78 -50.41 3.34 15.81
CA THR A 78 -50.63 4.09 14.57
C THR A 78 -51.91 4.92 14.74
N PRO A 79 -51.86 6.26 14.57
CA PRO A 79 -53.06 7.08 14.50
C PRO A 79 -53.94 6.65 13.30
N PRO A 80 -55.27 6.84 13.34
CA PRO A 80 -56.13 6.58 12.18
C PRO A 80 -55.66 7.43 11.00
N THR A 81 -55.54 6.81 9.83
CA THR A 81 -54.86 7.29 8.63
C THR A 81 -55.12 8.77 8.27
N PRO A 82 -54.07 9.60 8.13
CA PRO A 82 -54.07 10.73 7.20
C PRO A 82 -52.77 10.76 6.36
N PRO A 83 -52.66 11.66 5.36
CA PRO A 83 -52.31 11.34 3.96
C PRO A 83 -50.91 10.73 3.78
N THR A 84 -50.68 10.12 2.60
CA THR A 84 -49.41 9.63 2.04
C THR A 84 -48.17 9.83 2.92
N PRO A 85 -47.47 8.75 3.32
CA PRO A 85 -46.34 8.85 4.24
C PRO A 85 -45.34 9.91 3.77
N PRO A 86 -44.90 10.84 4.66
CA PRO A 86 -43.72 11.62 4.37
C PRO A 86 -42.58 10.63 4.11
N ALA A 87 -41.76 10.93 3.10
CA ALA A 87 -40.56 10.16 2.78
C ALA A 87 -39.79 9.77 4.06
N PRO A 88 -39.22 8.55 4.13
CA PRO A 88 -38.51 8.06 5.30
C PRO A 88 -37.54 9.12 5.86
N PRO A 89 -37.37 9.18 7.20
CA PRO A 89 -36.53 10.21 7.82
C PRO A 89 -35.12 10.17 7.22
N LYS A 90 -34.55 11.36 7.00
CA LYS A 90 -33.21 11.67 6.46
C LYS A 90 -32.03 11.05 7.24
N ASN A 91 -32.09 9.78 7.60
CA ASN A 91 -30.95 9.04 8.14
C ASN A 91 -30.10 8.44 7.02
N ASP A 92 -30.69 8.20 5.85
CA ASP A 92 -29.95 7.78 4.65
C ASP A 92 -28.97 8.87 4.21
N ASP A 93 -29.33 10.16 4.31
CA ASP A 93 -28.44 11.29 4.02
C ASP A 93 -27.20 11.32 4.94
N GLU A 94 -27.35 11.01 6.23
CA GLU A 94 -26.22 10.95 7.18
C GLU A 94 -25.35 9.71 6.96
N LEU A 95 -25.97 8.58 6.59
CA LEU A 95 -25.26 7.33 6.31
C LEU A 95 -24.50 7.40 4.99
N GLU A 96 -25.11 7.98 3.95
CA GLU A 96 -24.46 8.30 2.69
C GLU A 96 -23.32 9.31 2.88
N LYS A 97 -23.52 10.33 3.72
CA LYS A 97 -22.46 11.30 4.03
C LYS A 97 -21.29 10.65 4.75
N LYS A 98 -21.55 9.75 5.72
CA LYS A 98 -20.50 8.99 6.42
C LYS A 98 -19.80 7.98 5.51
N LEU A 99 -20.52 7.31 4.61
CA LEU A 99 -19.94 6.43 3.60
C LEU A 99 -19.02 7.21 2.67
N LYS A 100 -19.49 8.34 2.14
CA LYS A 100 -18.72 9.20 1.24
C LYS A 100 -17.49 9.81 1.92
N GLU A 101 -17.59 10.14 3.21
CA GLU A 101 -16.46 10.60 4.02
C GLU A 101 -15.45 9.47 4.29
N LEU A 102 -15.91 8.25 4.58
CA LEU A 102 -15.04 7.09 4.77
C LEU A 102 -14.35 6.67 3.47
N GLU A 103 -15.05 6.70 2.35
CA GLU A 103 -14.52 6.40 1.02
C GLU A 103 -13.47 7.44 0.62
N ALA A 104 -13.74 8.74 0.83
CA ALA A 104 -12.76 9.80 0.63
C ALA A 104 -11.54 9.67 1.55
N ARG A 105 -11.73 9.20 2.80
CA ARG A 105 -10.61 8.94 3.73
C ARG A 105 -9.79 7.72 3.31
N LEU A 106 -10.42 6.68 2.79
CA LEU A 106 -9.76 5.48 2.29
C LEU A 106 -8.92 5.82 1.05
N ASP A 107 -9.49 6.54 0.09
CA ASP A 107 -8.77 7.02 -1.10
C ASP A 107 -7.60 7.96 -0.71
N ALA A 108 -7.78 8.81 0.29
CA ALA A 108 -6.73 9.68 0.80
C ALA A 108 -5.62 8.91 1.53
N GLU A 109 -5.94 7.78 2.19
CA GLU A 109 -4.95 6.95 2.87
C GLU A 109 -4.19 6.05 1.88
N ASP A 110 -4.90 5.44 0.94
CA ASP A 110 -4.30 4.60 -0.10
C ASP A 110 -3.46 5.43 -1.06
N SER A 111 -3.90 6.65 -1.42
CA SER A 111 -3.04 7.57 -2.18
C SER A 111 -1.79 7.97 -1.41
N LYS A 112 -1.84 8.18 -0.08
CA LYS A 112 -0.64 8.43 0.73
C LYS A 112 0.30 7.24 0.78
N LYS A 113 -0.21 6.01 0.89
CA LYS A 113 0.59 4.78 0.84
C LYS A 113 1.24 4.59 -0.52
N VAL A 114 0.47 4.75 -1.60
CA VAL A 114 0.96 4.69 -2.98
C VAL A 114 2.05 5.73 -3.22
N GLN A 115 1.85 6.97 -2.76
CA GLN A 115 2.86 8.04 -2.84
C GLN A 115 4.13 7.72 -2.07
N ALA A 116 4.01 7.20 -0.84
CA ALA A 116 5.16 6.81 -0.03
C ALA A 116 5.97 5.68 -0.68
N ASP A 117 5.29 4.70 -1.27
CA ASP A 117 5.97 3.60 -1.98
C ASP A 117 6.57 4.05 -3.31
N LEU A 118 5.91 4.96 -4.02
CA LEU A 118 6.49 5.58 -5.21
C LEU A 118 7.74 6.40 -4.87
N LEU A 119 7.71 7.16 -3.78
CA LEU A 119 8.85 7.94 -3.29
C LEU A 119 10.05 7.04 -3.02
N LYS A 120 9.85 5.89 -2.35
CA LYS A 120 10.92 4.92 -2.10
C LYS A 120 11.49 4.36 -3.40
N LYS A 121 10.63 3.98 -4.36
CA LYS A 121 11.05 3.43 -5.66
C LYS A 121 11.81 4.45 -6.50
N VAL A 122 11.30 5.68 -6.61
CA VAL A 122 11.95 6.79 -7.33
C VAL A 122 13.28 7.14 -6.68
N THR A 123 13.35 7.19 -5.34
CA THR A 123 14.59 7.42 -4.60
C THR A 123 15.64 6.34 -4.91
N ALA A 124 15.26 5.07 -4.85
CA ALA A 124 16.15 3.96 -5.16
C ALA A 124 16.64 4.01 -6.62
N ALA A 125 15.75 4.31 -7.56
CA ALA A 125 16.10 4.41 -8.98
C ALA A 125 16.98 5.62 -9.28
N MET A 126 16.78 6.77 -8.63
CA MET A 126 17.68 7.93 -8.75
C MET A 126 19.06 7.64 -8.17
N LYS A 127 19.15 6.94 -7.03
CA LYS A 127 20.44 6.46 -6.49
C LYS A 127 21.14 5.49 -7.44
N ALA A 128 20.39 4.59 -8.10
CA ALA A 128 20.93 3.74 -9.15
C ALA A 128 21.45 4.53 -10.36
N LYS A 129 20.92 5.73 -10.61
CA LYS A 129 21.44 6.73 -11.57
C LYS A 129 22.49 7.68 -10.96
N GLN A 130 23.06 7.29 -9.83
CA GLN A 130 24.20 7.93 -9.17
C GLN A 130 23.92 9.29 -8.52
N ALA A 131 22.64 9.56 -8.22
CA ALA A 131 22.24 10.65 -7.35
C ALA A 131 22.45 10.24 -5.87
N ASN A 132 23.71 10.21 -5.44
CA ASN A 132 24.12 9.62 -4.16
C ASN A 132 24.14 10.61 -2.98
N ASP A 133 23.91 11.90 -3.21
CA ASP A 133 23.87 12.89 -2.14
C ASP A 133 22.48 12.89 -1.46
N ASP A 134 22.40 12.23 -0.31
CA ASP A 134 21.16 12.06 0.46
C ASP A 134 20.50 13.39 0.86
N TYR A 135 21.31 14.41 1.15
CA TYR A 135 20.78 15.72 1.56
C TYR A 135 20.12 16.44 0.39
N VAL A 136 20.82 16.45 -0.76
CA VAL A 136 20.27 17.06 -1.98
C VAL A 136 19.05 16.28 -2.43
N LEU A 137 19.12 14.95 -2.51
CA LEU A 137 18.02 14.08 -2.94
C LEU A 137 16.79 14.22 -2.05
N GLY A 138 16.98 14.28 -0.73
CA GLY A 138 15.92 14.55 0.23
C GLY A 138 15.25 15.90 -0.02
N LYS A 139 16.03 16.94 -0.30
CA LYS A 139 15.52 18.27 -0.61
C LYS A 139 14.79 18.32 -1.96
N THR A 140 15.28 17.64 -2.99
CA THR A 140 14.65 17.60 -4.31
C THR A 140 13.27 16.92 -4.29
N LEU A 141 13.12 15.89 -3.46
CA LEU A 141 11.88 15.11 -3.35
C LEU A 141 10.97 15.57 -2.20
N GLN A 142 11.40 16.55 -1.40
CA GLN A 142 10.63 17.05 -0.26
C GLN A 142 9.32 17.70 -0.74
N GLY A 143 8.19 17.21 -0.24
CA GLY A 143 6.87 17.76 -0.56
C GLY A 143 6.39 17.45 -1.98
N VAL A 144 7.06 16.58 -2.73
CA VAL A 144 6.65 16.18 -4.07
C VAL A 144 5.49 15.17 -3.99
N THR A 145 4.40 15.49 -4.67
CA THR A 145 3.35 14.54 -5.03
C THR A 145 3.61 13.98 -6.42
N PHE A 146 3.89 12.68 -6.51
CA PHE A 146 4.16 12.01 -7.78
C PHE A 146 2.87 11.75 -8.57
N ASP A 147 2.97 11.81 -9.89
CA ASP A 147 1.86 11.39 -10.75
C ASP A 147 1.81 9.86 -10.80
N THR A 148 0.75 9.26 -10.25
CA THR A 148 0.57 7.81 -10.18
C THR A 148 0.34 7.16 -11.55
N LYS A 149 0.10 7.96 -12.60
CA LYS A 149 -0.01 7.48 -13.98
C LYS A 149 1.35 7.28 -14.63
N LYS A 150 2.39 7.95 -14.14
CA LYS A 150 3.75 7.86 -14.68
C LYS A 150 4.49 6.69 -14.05
N THR A 151 5.31 6.02 -14.85
CA THR A 151 6.20 4.98 -14.38
C THR A 151 7.36 5.56 -13.56
N VAL A 152 8.01 4.71 -12.77
CA VAL A 152 9.18 5.12 -11.95
C VAL A 152 10.29 5.70 -12.83
N ASP A 153 10.54 5.12 -14.01
CA ASP A 153 11.60 5.59 -14.91
C ASP A 153 11.30 6.96 -15.54
N GLU A 154 10.04 7.23 -15.89
CA GLU A 154 9.61 8.55 -16.37
C GLU A 154 9.77 9.62 -15.29
N LEU A 155 9.39 9.29 -14.05
CA LEU A 155 9.57 10.18 -12.91
C LEU A 155 11.06 10.43 -12.62
N VAL A 156 11.88 9.39 -12.62
CA VAL A 156 13.34 9.53 -12.47
C VAL A 156 13.91 10.45 -13.55
N THR A 157 13.49 10.28 -14.80
CA THR A 157 13.93 11.14 -15.92
C THR A 157 13.53 12.60 -15.70
N GLU A 158 12.37 12.85 -15.11
CA GLU A 158 11.90 14.21 -14.77
C GLU A 158 12.64 14.82 -13.57
N PHE A 159 12.96 14.01 -12.54
CA PHE A 159 13.54 14.49 -11.28
C PHE A 159 15.07 14.55 -11.27
N LEU A 160 15.77 13.80 -12.13
CA LEU A 160 17.22 13.90 -12.31
C LEU A 160 17.73 15.32 -12.60
N PRO A 161 17.18 16.08 -13.57
CA PRO A 161 17.64 17.45 -13.81
C PRO A 161 17.34 18.40 -12.63
N LYS A 162 16.25 18.15 -11.88
CA LYS A 162 15.94 18.91 -10.66
C LYS A 162 16.97 18.64 -9.56
N TYR A 163 17.38 17.38 -9.41
CA TYR A 163 18.44 16.98 -8.48
C TYR A 163 19.77 17.62 -8.87
N ASP A 164 20.15 17.61 -10.15
CA ASP A 164 21.39 18.24 -10.62
C ASP A 164 21.40 19.76 -10.35
N ALA A 165 20.25 20.42 -10.50
CA ALA A 165 20.08 21.85 -10.19
C ALA A 165 20.19 22.14 -8.68
N GLU A 166 19.52 21.36 -7.83
CA GLU A 166 19.62 21.49 -6.36
C GLU A 166 21.03 21.15 -5.85
N TYR A 167 21.68 20.15 -6.45
CA TYR A 167 23.06 19.79 -6.12
C TYR A 167 23.99 20.98 -6.36
N LYS A 168 23.86 21.60 -7.52
CA LYS A 168 24.61 22.79 -7.91
C LYS A 168 24.33 23.98 -6.99
N ALA A 169 23.08 24.14 -6.54
CA ALA A 169 22.71 25.18 -5.59
C ALA A 169 23.30 24.93 -4.19
N CYS A 170 23.38 23.66 -3.75
CA CYS A 170 23.86 23.30 -2.41
C CYS A 170 25.39 23.17 -2.31
N ARG A 171 26.04 22.64 -3.37
CA ARG A 171 27.48 22.28 -3.37
C ARG A 171 28.33 23.19 -4.27
N GLY A 172 27.70 24.06 -5.06
CA GLY A 172 28.38 24.90 -6.03
C GLY A 172 28.82 24.14 -7.29
N TYR A 173 29.63 24.81 -8.12
CA TYR A 173 30.05 24.30 -9.43
C TYR A 173 31.29 23.38 -9.40
N GLY A 174 31.82 23.09 -8.20
CA GLY A 174 33.11 22.42 -8.02
C GLY A 174 33.08 20.89 -8.09
N THR A 175 31.91 20.27 -7.88
CA THR A 175 31.73 18.81 -7.88
C THR A 175 30.63 18.40 -8.83
N ALA A 176 30.81 17.28 -9.53
CA ALA A 176 29.79 16.75 -10.43
C ALA A 176 28.60 16.22 -9.62
N PRO A 177 27.35 16.53 -9.99
CA PRO A 177 26.16 16.08 -9.27
C PRO A 177 25.97 14.56 -9.23
N ARG A 178 26.46 13.87 -10.27
CA ARG A 178 26.34 12.43 -10.49
C ARG A 178 27.68 11.89 -10.97
N THR A 179 28.10 10.74 -10.45
CA THR A 179 29.44 10.18 -10.66
C THR A 179 29.42 9.15 -11.79
N SER A 180 29.47 9.52 -13.08
CA SER A 180 29.39 8.53 -14.17
C SER A 180 30.28 7.30 -13.95
N ASP A 181 29.71 6.09 -13.94
CA ASP A 181 30.45 4.81 -13.82
C ASP A 181 31.38 4.51 -15.02
N GLY A 182 31.51 5.46 -15.95
CA GLY A 182 32.54 5.47 -16.97
C GLY A 182 33.56 6.56 -16.68
N SER A 183 34.80 6.13 -16.42
CA SER A 183 36.01 6.94 -16.34
C SER A 183 36.28 7.59 -14.97
N GLY A 184 37.30 7.06 -14.30
CA GLY A 184 38.07 7.77 -13.28
C GLY A 184 38.67 9.04 -13.89
N GLY A 185 37.85 10.08 -13.98
CA GLY A 185 38.29 11.42 -14.34
C GLY A 185 38.98 12.01 -13.13
N THR A 186 40.31 11.92 -13.12
CA THR A 186 41.21 12.70 -12.26
C THR A 186 40.60 14.07 -12.01
N GLN A 187 40.22 14.35 -10.76
CA GLN A 187 39.88 15.70 -10.37
C GLN A 187 41.15 16.54 -10.55
N HIS A 188 41.28 17.20 -11.69
CA HIS A 188 42.32 18.20 -11.87
C HIS A 188 41.93 19.42 -11.02
N ASN A 189 42.35 19.38 -9.75
CA ASN A 189 42.47 20.55 -8.88
C ASN A 189 43.13 21.70 -9.69
N ALA A 190 42.78 22.95 -9.39
CA ALA A 190 43.46 24.12 -9.93
C ALA A 190 45.00 24.02 -9.83
N ALA A 191 45.50 23.39 -8.76
CA ALA A 191 46.91 23.03 -8.59
C ALA A 191 47.40 22.04 -9.67
N SER A 192 46.64 20.98 -9.96
CA SER A 192 46.98 20.02 -11.02
C SER A 192 47.05 20.68 -12.40
N ARG A 193 46.14 21.61 -12.70
CA ARG A 193 46.16 22.41 -13.94
C ARG A 193 47.34 23.38 -14.01
N TYR A 194 47.81 23.89 -12.86
CA TYR A 194 49.01 24.71 -12.77
C TYR A 194 50.26 23.88 -13.06
N PHE A 195 50.40 22.72 -12.41
CA PHE A 195 51.56 21.83 -12.60
C PHE A 195 51.62 21.22 -14.00
N GLU A 196 50.49 20.94 -14.66
CA GLU A 196 50.50 20.51 -16.07
C GLU A 196 50.95 21.62 -17.02
N ARG A 197 50.50 22.86 -16.80
CA ARG A 197 50.94 24.01 -17.60
C ARG A 197 52.43 24.29 -17.41
N LYS A 198 52.90 24.28 -16.16
CA LYS A 198 54.33 24.47 -15.85
C LYS A 198 55.18 23.30 -16.36
N GLY A 199 54.72 22.06 -16.18
CA GLY A 199 55.43 20.87 -16.65
C GLY A 199 55.57 20.81 -18.17
N LYS A 200 54.55 21.23 -18.94
CA LYS A 200 54.67 21.40 -20.41
C LYS A 200 55.57 22.56 -20.81
N LYS A 201 55.54 23.67 -20.06
CA LYS A 201 56.36 24.85 -20.37
C LYS A 201 57.85 24.66 -20.03
N GLU A 202 58.16 23.86 -19.02
CA GLU A 202 59.53 23.64 -18.52
C GLU A 202 60.10 22.26 -18.85
N GLY A 203 59.40 21.49 -19.70
CA GLY A 203 59.94 20.25 -20.29
C GLY A 203 60.12 19.09 -19.31
N TRP A 204 59.46 19.12 -18.16
CA TRP A 204 59.63 18.09 -17.10
C TRP A 204 58.82 16.81 -17.34
N LYS A 205 57.92 16.75 -18.33
CA LYS A 205 57.27 15.51 -18.74
C LYS A 205 57.90 14.99 -20.02
N LYS A 206 58.65 13.88 -19.92
CA LYS A 206 59.00 13.05 -21.09
C LYS A 206 57.75 12.28 -21.53
N ASN A 207 57.56 12.20 -22.85
CA ASN A 207 56.45 11.51 -23.52
C ASN A 207 56.31 10.05 -23.07
#